data_AF-A0A433BMZ6-F1
#
_entry.id   AF-A0A433BMZ6-F1
#
_cell.length_a   1.000
_cell.length_b   1.000
_cell.length_c   1.000
_cell.angle_alpha   90.00
_cell.angle_beta   90.00
_cell.angle_gamma   90.00
#
_symmetry.space_group_name_H-M   'P 1'
#
loop_
_entity.id
_entity.type
_entity.pdbx_description
1 polymer ?
#
loop_
_entity_poly.entity_id
_entity_poly.type
_entity_poly.pdbx_seq_one_letter_code
_entity_poly.pdbx_strand_id
1 'polypeptide(L)'
;MSTLSLNPTPAPLRPVTSATAERSWLATLLGVALLLLAVGIALPVLALLGMSLWGSSGEFVGLAHFDAYARSPNVLSSLFNSVWLSALSASVCVLLAYGYAYALTQSCVRGARLFRAVALIPLLAPSLLMAISLIYLFGNQGLLKGALLGMPAYGPFGIVTGSVLWTFPHALLILSTALSTSDGRLIEAATTLGASRWRVFCQVTLPGSRYGLMISWIVVFVLVITDFGVPKVIGGNTQVLATDIYKQVIGQQNLPMGAVVALILLLPAALAFVAEQHLRARQSASLGVRSAPYQPQPHRVLDRALFAYCALIALALLGVLAVAVFASLANYWPYNLTPSFKNYDFDMMDGGGWASYGNSLRMAAGTAVLGSALSFLTAYLVEKPRHLAGARQVLNAIASVPMAVPGLALGLGYILFFNAGWNPLHGLYGSLTLMSVCTV
;
A
#
# COMPACT_ATOMS: atom_id res chain seq x y z
N MET A 1 -77.79 -0.25 28.15
CA MET A 1 -77.57 -1.46 27.34
C MET A 1 -77.06 -0.96 26.00
N SER A 2 -75.82 -1.13 25.56
CA SER A 2 -75.01 -2.36 25.48
C SER A 2 -73.51 -2.02 25.45
N THR A 3 -72.74 -2.69 26.28
CA THR A 3 -71.27 -2.69 26.32
C THR A 3 -70.71 -3.48 25.14
N LEU A 4 -69.91 -2.85 24.28
CA LEU A 4 -69.07 -3.53 23.30
C LEU A 4 -67.62 -3.50 23.77
N SER A 5 -67.24 -4.54 24.52
CA SER A 5 -65.87 -4.89 24.84
C SER A 5 -65.28 -5.71 23.69
N LEU A 6 -64.35 -5.14 22.93
CA LEU A 6 -63.48 -5.90 22.03
C LEU A 6 -62.06 -5.36 22.16
N ASN A 7 -61.37 -5.75 23.23
CA ASN A 7 -59.90 -5.75 23.22
C ASN A 7 -59.47 -7.03 22.47
N PRO A 8 -58.85 -6.95 21.28
CA PRO A 8 -58.22 -8.12 20.70
C PRO A 8 -57.03 -8.49 21.60
N THR A 9 -57.09 -9.69 22.19
CA THR A 9 -55.92 -10.31 22.81
C THR A 9 -54.79 -10.33 21.79
N PRO A 10 -53.60 -9.76 22.07
CA PRO A 10 -52.49 -9.81 21.13
C PRO A 10 -52.14 -11.28 20.90
N ALA A 11 -52.13 -11.68 19.62
CA ALA A 11 -51.70 -13.02 19.24
C ALA A 11 -50.30 -13.29 19.83
N PRO A 12 -50.02 -14.48 20.38
CA PRO A 12 -48.70 -14.80 20.88
C PRO A 12 -47.69 -14.66 19.74
N LEU A 13 -46.71 -13.78 19.92
CA LEU A 13 -45.58 -13.63 19.01
C LEU A 13 -44.96 -15.02 18.81
N ARG A 14 -44.98 -15.53 17.57
CA ARG A 14 -44.36 -16.82 17.23
C ARG A 14 -42.90 -16.81 17.73
N PRO A 15 -42.42 -17.87 18.40
CA PRO A 15 -41.03 -17.92 18.83
C PRO A 15 -40.11 -17.82 17.61
N VAL A 16 -39.13 -16.94 17.72
CA VAL A 16 -38.15 -16.59 16.68
C VAL A 16 -37.23 -17.78 16.40
N THR A 17 -37.71 -18.75 15.61
CA THR A 17 -36.88 -19.85 15.07
C THR A 17 -35.78 -19.35 14.13
N SER A 18 -35.88 -18.10 13.67
CA SER A 18 -34.86 -17.45 12.83
C SER A 18 -33.58 -17.09 13.58
N ALA A 19 -33.59 -16.93 14.91
CA ALA A 19 -32.42 -16.45 15.64
C ALA A 19 -31.33 -17.53 15.81
N THR A 20 -31.72 -18.80 15.95
CA THR A 20 -30.78 -19.93 16.04
C THR A 20 -30.22 -20.29 14.67
N ALA A 21 -31.06 -20.32 13.64
CA ALA A 21 -30.63 -20.45 12.25
C ALA A 21 -29.72 -19.29 11.84
N GLU A 22 -30.01 -18.06 12.30
CA GLU A 22 -29.17 -16.90 12.02
C GLU A 22 -27.77 -17.03 12.59
N ARG A 23 -27.68 -17.48 13.84
CA ARG A 23 -26.41 -17.70 14.53
C ARG A 23 -25.60 -18.81 13.88
N SER A 24 -26.23 -19.91 13.48
CA SER A 24 -25.52 -21.03 12.87
C SER A 24 -24.95 -20.69 11.50
N TRP A 25 -25.70 -20.00 10.62
CA TRP A 25 -25.14 -19.60 9.32
C TRP A 25 -24.04 -18.54 9.43
N LEU A 26 -24.14 -17.61 10.39
CA LEU A 26 -23.06 -16.65 10.63
C LEU A 26 -21.81 -17.34 11.17
N ALA A 27 -21.97 -18.34 12.04
CA ALA A 27 -20.85 -19.13 12.56
C ALA A 27 -20.17 -19.96 11.46
N THR A 28 -20.95 -20.58 10.55
CA THR A 28 -20.37 -21.34 9.43
C THR A 28 -19.63 -20.42 8.46
N LEU A 29 -20.21 -19.28 8.08
CA LEU A 29 -19.51 -18.30 7.24
C LEU A 29 -18.24 -17.76 7.90
N LEU A 30 -18.27 -17.51 9.20
CA LEU A 30 -17.09 -17.11 9.96
C LEU A 30 -15.99 -18.18 9.92
N GLY A 31 -16.37 -19.45 10.12
CA GLY A 31 -15.45 -20.58 10.02
C GLY A 31 -14.84 -20.72 8.63
N VAL A 32 -15.65 -20.57 7.57
CA VAL A 32 -15.17 -20.60 6.18
C VAL A 32 -14.22 -19.43 5.89
N ALA A 33 -14.55 -18.20 6.32
CA ALA A 33 -13.68 -17.04 6.14
C ALA A 33 -12.34 -17.20 6.86
N LEU A 34 -12.36 -17.71 8.10
CA LEU A 34 -11.15 -18.04 8.85
C LEU A 34 -10.30 -19.09 8.15
N LEU A 35 -10.92 -20.15 7.63
CA LEU A 35 -10.22 -21.19 6.88
C LEU A 35 -9.56 -20.62 5.62
N LEU A 36 -10.28 -19.81 4.84
CA LEU A 36 -9.76 -19.20 3.62
C LEU A 36 -8.57 -18.29 3.90
N LEU A 37 -8.65 -17.43 4.91
CA LEU A 37 -7.56 -16.55 5.29
C LEU A 37 -6.38 -17.31 5.92
N ALA A 38 -6.66 -18.38 6.67
CA ALA A 38 -5.60 -19.24 7.20
C ALA A 38 -4.83 -19.92 6.06
N VAL A 39 -5.52 -20.47 5.08
CA VAL A 39 -4.92 -21.11 3.91
C VAL A 39 -4.20 -20.11 3.00
N GLY A 40 -4.78 -18.93 2.78
CA GLY A 40 -4.23 -17.91 1.90
C GLY A 40 -3.12 -17.05 2.51
N ILE A 41 -2.99 -16.98 3.83
CA ILE A 41 -2.04 -16.05 4.48
C ILE A 41 -1.20 -16.78 5.52
N ALA A 42 -1.85 -17.37 6.52
CA ALA A 42 -1.14 -17.94 7.67
C ALA A 42 -0.25 -19.13 7.25
N LEU A 43 -0.77 -20.07 6.46
CA LEU A 43 -0.01 -21.24 6.01
C LEU A 43 1.18 -20.88 5.08
N PRO A 44 1.05 -19.99 4.08
CA PRO A 44 2.19 -19.48 3.32
C PRO A 44 3.28 -18.83 4.18
N VAL A 45 2.91 -18.04 5.18
CA VAL A 45 3.86 -17.42 6.12
C VAL A 45 4.52 -18.48 7.00
N LEU A 46 3.77 -19.49 7.46
CA LEU A 46 4.32 -20.63 8.20
C LEU A 46 5.25 -21.48 7.32
N ALA A 47 4.98 -21.61 6.02
CA ALA A 47 5.85 -22.32 5.08
C ALA A 47 7.20 -21.59 4.90
N LEU A 48 7.21 -20.24 4.90
CA LEU A 48 8.46 -19.46 4.96
C LEU A 48 9.24 -19.73 6.24
N LEU A 49 8.56 -19.73 7.39
CA LEU A 49 9.18 -20.03 8.68
C LEU A 49 9.78 -21.44 8.67
N GLY A 50 9.04 -22.44 8.18
CA GLY A 50 9.53 -23.81 8.04
C GLY A 50 10.78 -23.90 7.16
N MET A 51 10.72 -23.31 5.96
CA MET A 51 11.84 -23.31 5.01
C MET A 51 13.09 -22.56 5.53
N SER A 52 12.93 -21.63 6.47
CA SER A 52 14.05 -20.93 7.10
C SER A 52 14.77 -21.72 8.20
N LEU A 53 14.11 -22.75 8.77
CA LEU A 53 14.61 -23.52 9.92
C LEU A 53 15.02 -24.95 9.56
N TRP A 54 14.60 -25.44 8.39
CA TRP A 54 14.82 -26.81 7.93
C TRP A 54 15.74 -26.81 6.70
N GLY A 55 16.65 -27.79 6.66
CA GLY A 55 17.60 -28.00 5.59
C GLY A 55 16.99 -28.75 4.41
N SER A 56 17.71 -28.77 3.29
CA SER A 56 17.27 -29.45 2.06
C SER A 56 17.12 -30.97 2.20
N SER A 57 17.81 -31.58 3.18
CA SER A 57 17.71 -33.00 3.54
C SER A 57 16.56 -33.32 4.50
N GLY A 58 15.78 -32.33 4.93
CA GLY A 58 14.74 -32.48 5.95
C GLY A 58 15.26 -32.47 7.39
N GLU A 59 16.53 -32.13 7.60
CA GLU A 59 17.11 -31.95 8.92
C GLU A 59 16.72 -30.60 9.54
N PHE A 60 16.51 -30.56 10.85
CA PHE A 60 16.29 -29.30 11.55
C PHE A 60 17.63 -28.59 11.77
N VAL A 61 17.86 -27.51 11.02
CA VAL A 61 19.13 -26.74 11.04
C VAL A 61 19.06 -25.56 12.03
N GLY A 62 17.86 -25.27 12.55
CA GLY A 62 17.65 -24.19 13.52
C GLY A 62 18.01 -22.83 12.92
N LEU A 63 18.93 -22.11 13.55
CA LEU A 63 19.31 -20.75 13.14
C LEU A 63 20.50 -20.69 12.17
N ALA A 64 21.01 -21.81 11.65
CA ALA A 64 22.23 -21.76 10.84
C ALA A 64 22.05 -20.97 9.53
N HIS A 65 20.87 -20.98 8.91
CA HIS A 65 20.60 -20.13 7.75
C HIS A 65 20.61 -18.64 8.10
N PHE A 66 20.18 -18.27 9.32
CA PHE A 66 20.26 -16.90 9.82
C PHE A 66 21.70 -16.48 10.11
N ASP A 67 22.52 -17.36 10.68
CA ASP A 67 23.96 -17.12 10.88
C ASP A 67 24.70 -17.01 9.55
N ALA A 68 24.42 -17.89 8.61
CA ALA A 68 24.97 -17.84 7.26
C ALA A 68 24.60 -16.54 6.53
N TYR A 69 23.35 -16.08 6.69
CA TYR A 69 22.96 -14.77 6.18
C TYR A 69 23.76 -13.66 6.88
N ALA A 70 23.77 -13.62 8.22
CA ALA A 70 24.44 -12.58 9.00
C ALA A 70 25.94 -12.42 8.69
N ARG A 71 26.63 -13.51 8.29
CA ARG A 71 28.04 -13.48 7.87
C ARG A 71 28.26 -13.04 6.42
N SER A 72 27.21 -12.93 5.62
CA SER A 72 27.36 -12.53 4.22
C SER A 72 27.65 -11.03 4.10
N PRO A 73 28.56 -10.63 3.18
CA PRO A 73 29.12 -9.27 3.16
C PRO A 73 28.09 -8.17 2.83
N ASN A 74 26.94 -8.55 2.30
CA ASN A 74 25.92 -7.64 1.78
C ASN A 74 24.78 -7.36 2.78
N VAL A 75 24.65 -8.13 3.87
CA VAL A 75 23.49 -8.04 4.77
C VAL A 75 23.35 -6.70 5.44
N LEU A 76 24.45 -6.19 6.02
CA LEU A 76 24.41 -4.93 6.75
C LEU A 76 24.06 -3.78 5.79
N SER A 77 24.63 -3.80 4.59
CA SER A 77 24.31 -2.85 3.52
C SER A 77 22.85 -2.93 3.11
N SER A 78 22.31 -4.13 2.86
CA SER A 78 20.91 -4.32 2.46
C SER A 78 19.93 -3.92 3.55
N LEU A 79 20.19 -4.30 4.81
CA LEU A 79 19.39 -3.89 5.97
C LEU A 79 19.39 -2.37 6.12
N PHE A 80 20.59 -1.78 6.17
CA PHE A 80 20.75 -0.35 6.35
C PHE A 80 20.09 0.42 5.21
N ASN A 81 20.37 0.07 3.95
CA ASN A 81 19.78 0.73 2.79
C ASN A 81 18.25 0.59 2.78
N SER A 82 17.70 -0.58 3.11
CA SER A 82 16.24 -0.78 3.13
C SER A 82 15.57 0.14 4.16
N VAL A 83 16.09 0.19 5.39
CA VAL A 83 15.51 1.03 6.45
C VAL A 83 15.77 2.52 6.16
N TRP A 84 17.01 2.88 5.81
CA TRP A 84 17.42 4.26 5.57
C TRP A 84 16.69 4.87 4.37
N LEU A 85 16.69 4.20 3.21
CA LEU A 85 16.06 4.72 2.00
C LEU A 85 14.54 4.79 2.16
N SER A 86 13.92 3.85 2.87
CA SER A 86 12.48 3.88 3.16
C SER A 86 12.12 5.02 4.10
N ALA A 87 12.90 5.23 5.18
CA ALA A 87 12.69 6.32 6.12
C ALA A 87 12.89 7.70 5.47
N LEU A 88 13.92 7.83 4.62
CA LEU A 88 14.20 9.05 3.87
C LEU A 88 13.08 9.32 2.86
N SER A 89 12.66 8.31 2.09
CA SER A 89 11.56 8.44 1.13
C SER A 89 10.25 8.80 1.80
N ALA A 90 9.92 8.16 2.92
CA ALA A 90 8.74 8.49 3.72
C ALA A 90 8.77 9.92 4.24
N SER A 91 9.92 10.37 4.76
CA SER A 91 10.07 11.74 5.27
C SER A 91 9.90 12.79 4.17
N VAL A 92 10.55 12.60 3.02
CA VAL A 92 10.43 13.51 1.88
C VAL A 92 9.01 13.49 1.31
N CYS A 93 8.43 12.29 1.12
CA CYS A 93 7.09 12.13 0.58
C CYS A 93 6.04 12.80 1.47
N VAL A 94 6.06 12.54 2.78
CA VAL A 94 5.10 13.12 3.73
C VAL A 94 5.27 14.63 3.84
N LEU A 95 6.51 15.15 3.84
CA LEU A 95 6.74 16.60 3.85
C LEU A 95 6.09 17.28 2.63
N LEU A 96 6.30 16.71 1.44
CA LEU A 96 5.72 17.24 0.21
C LEU A 96 4.19 17.05 0.17
N ALA A 97 3.71 15.86 0.51
CA ALA A 97 2.28 15.54 0.52
C ALA A 97 1.52 16.36 1.58
N TYR A 98 2.15 16.71 2.71
CA TYR A 98 1.52 17.54 3.74
C TYR A 98 1.32 18.98 3.26
N GLY A 99 2.34 19.58 2.64
CA GLY A 99 2.20 20.90 2.02
C GLY A 99 1.11 20.91 0.95
N TYR A 100 1.03 19.84 0.15
CA TYR A 100 0.02 19.69 -0.89
C TYR A 100 -1.38 19.51 -0.29
N ALA A 101 -1.53 18.63 0.70
CA ALA A 101 -2.79 18.39 1.40
C ALA A 101 -3.29 19.67 2.10
N TYR A 102 -2.39 20.43 2.74
CA TYR A 102 -2.69 21.71 3.35
C TYR A 102 -3.21 22.71 2.30
N ALA A 103 -2.56 22.79 1.13
CA ALA A 103 -3.02 23.64 0.03
C ALA A 103 -4.40 23.26 -0.52
N LEU A 104 -4.76 21.97 -0.48
CA LEU A 104 -6.05 21.50 -0.98
C LEU A 104 -7.20 21.60 0.04
N THR A 105 -6.88 21.60 1.34
CA THR A 105 -7.90 21.49 2.41
C THR A 105 -8.00 22.72 3.31
N GLN A 106 -6.92 23.48 3.47
CA GLN A 106 -6.82 24.58 4.44
C GLN A 106 -6.60 25.96 3.79
N SER A 107 -6.63 26.05 2.45
CA SER A 107 -6.47 27.32 1.72
C SER A 107 -7.42 27.43 0.52
N CYS A 108 -7.42 28.59 -0.15
CA CYS A 108 -8.34 28.90 -1.25
C CYS A 108 -7.66 28.76 -2.62
N VAL A 109 -6.84 27.72 -2.81
CA VAL A 109 -6.13 27.47 -4.07
C VAL A 109 -7.12 27.22 -5.21
N ARG A 110 -6.97 27.97 -6.31
CA ARG A 110 -7.77 27.80 -7.52
C ARG A 110 -7.46 26.44 -8.16
N GLY A 111 -8.48 25.69 -8.54
CA GLY A 111 -8.29 24.38 -9.18
C GLY A 111 -7.93 23.25 -8.23
N ALA A 112 -8.18 23.37 -6.93
CA ALA A 112 -7.89 22.31 -5.94
C ALA A 112 -8.43 20.92 -6.34
N ARG A 113 -9.61 20.84 -6.98
CA ARG A 113 -10.15 19.57 -7.50
C ARG A 113 -9.29 18.96 -8.60
N LEU A 114 -8.76 19.77 -9.52
CA LEU A 114 -7.88 19.32 -10.58
C LEU A 114 -6.55 18.83 -10.01
N PHE A 115 -5.94 19.60 -9.11
CA PHE A 115 -4.72 19.20 -8.42
C PHE A 115 -4.91 17.88 -7.66
N ARG A 116 -6.01 17.74 -6.92
CA ARG A 116 -6.36 16.46 -6.27
C ARG A 116 -6.47 15.32 -7.28
N ALA A 117 -7.16 15.52 -8.41
CA ALA A 117 -7.29 14.49 -9.43
C ALA A 117 -5.92 14.08 -10.00
N VAL A 118 -5.08 15.05 -10.37
CA VAL A 118 -3.72 14.82 -10.90
C VAL A 118 -2.85 14.05 -9.91
N ALA A 119 -2.86 14.46 -8.64
CA ALA A 119 -2.04 13.82 -7.61
C ALA A 119 -2.46 12.37 -7.30
N LEU A 120 -3.68 11.97 -7.69
CA LEU A 120 -4.18 10.60 -7.55
C LEU A 120 -3.92 9.72 -8.78
N ILE A 121 -3.55 10.27 -9.94
CA ILE A 121 -3.25 9.49 -11.15
C ILE A 121 -2.17 8.42 -10.91
N PRO A 122 -1.05 8.68 -10.20
CA PRO A 122 -0.04 7.68 -9.89
C PRO A 122 -0.56 6.39 -9.23
N LEU A 123 -1.73 6.44 -8.56
CA LEU A 123 -2.34 5.27 -7.94
C LEU A 123 -2.67 4.17 -8.96
N LEU A 124 -2.87 4.55 -10.24
CA LEU A 124 -3.18 3.63 -11.33
C LEU A 124 -1.93 2.98 -11.94
N ALA A 125 -0.73 3.47 -11.59
CA ALA A 125 0.53 3.02 -12.15
C ALA A 125 1.27 2.10 -11.15
N PRO A 126 1.88 0.99 -11.62
CA PRO A 126 2.76 0.20 -10.77
C PRO A 126 4.03 0.99 -10.42
N SER A 127 4.64 0.69 -9.27
CA SER A 127 5.84 1.37 -8.78
C SER A 127 7.00 1.35 -9.79
N LEU A 128 7.15 0.22 -10.51
CA LEU A 128 8.09 0.02 -11.61
C LEU A 128 7.98 1.08 -12.71
N LEU A 129 6.75 1.49 -13.06
CA LEU A 129 6.50 2.46 -14.13
C LEU A 129 7.10 3.81 -13.79
N MET A 130 7.03 4.24 -12.52
CA MET A 130 7.64 5.48 -12.06
C MET A 130 9.17 5.43 -12.20
N ALA A 131 9.79 4.31 -11.85
CA ALA A 131 11.24 4.14 -11.99
C ALA A 131 11.69 4.10 -13.46
N ILE A 132 10.97 3.40 -14.34
CA ILE A 132 11.27 3.37 -15.79
C ILE A 132 11.14 4.78 -16.38
N SER A 133 10.10 5.51 -15.99
CA SER A 133 9.87 6.88 -16.47
C SER A 133 10.97 7.84 -16.02
N LEU A 134 11.47 7.69 -14.78
CA LEU A 134 12.65 8.41 -14.31
C LEU A 134 13.92 8.05 -15.08
N ILE A 135 14.08 6.79 -15.52
CA ILE A 135 15.20 6.40 -16.39
C ILE A 135 15.10 7.09 -17.76
N TYR A 136 13.92 7.12 -18.37
CA TYR A 136 13.71 7.84 -19.63
C TYR A 136 13.92 9.35 -19.49
N LEU A 137 13.65 9.92 -18.31
CA LEU A 137 13.84 11.33 -18.09
C LEU A 137 15.30 11.68 -17.73
N PHE A 138 15.90 10.97 -16.77
CA PHE A 138 17.17 11.35 -16.16
C PHE A 138 18.29 10.33 -16.30
N GLY A 139 18.01 9.14 -16.86
CA GLY A 139 19.00 8.09 -17.05
C GLY A 139 20.16 8.50 -17.97
N ASN A 140 21.10 7.59 -18.19
CA ASN A 140 22.33 7.87 -18.95
C ASN A 140 22.08 8.33 -20.40
N GLN A 141 20.89 8.05 -20.94
CA GLN A 141 20.39 8.52 -22.23
C GLN A 141 18.99 9.11 -22.11
N GLY A 142 18.69 9.76 -20.99
CA GLY A 142 17.39 10.37 -20.71
C GLY A 142 17.24 11.75 -21.35
N LEU A 143 15.99 12.19 -21.58
CA LEU A 143 15.67 13.48 -22.21
C LEU A 143 16.25 14.69 -21.46
N LEU A 144 16.33 14.58 -20.13
CA LEU A 144 16.80 15.61 -19.21
C LEU A 144 18.05 15.16 -18.44
N LYS A 145 18.92 14.33 -19.04
CA LYS A 145 20.18 13.87 -18.42
C LYS A 145 21.01 15.02 -17.82
N GLY A 146 21.08 16.17 -18.50
CA GLY A 146 21.83 17.35 -18.04
C GLY A 146 21.22 18.06 -16.83
N ALA A 147 19.94 17.82 -16.51
CA ALA A 147 19.23 18.50 -15.43
C ALA A 147 19.71 18.08 -14.03
N LEU A 148 20.32 16.90 -13.90
CA LEU A 148 20.84 16.41 -12.61
C LEU A 148 22.22 16.97 -12.23
N LEU A 149 22.80 17.87 -13.04
CA LEU A 149 24.07 18.55 -12.74
C LEU A 149 25.23 17.59 -12.34
N GLY A 150 25.26 16.40 -12.95
CA GLY A 150 26.28 15.38 -12.67
C GLY A 150 25.91 14.37 -11.57
N MET A 151 24.77 14.53 -10.88
CA MET A 151 24.27 13.51 -9.96
C MET A 151 23.75 12.28 -10.72
N PRO A 152 24.06 11.04 -10.27
CA PRO A 152 23.58 9.84 -10.92
C PRO A 152 22.07 9.67 -10.71
N ALA A 153 21.32 9.44 -11.80
CA ALA A 153 19.91 9.11 -11.72
C ALA A 153 19.67 7.73 -11.07
N TYR A 154 20.61 6.80 -11.27
CA TYR A 154 20.58 5.47 -10.67
C TYR A 154 21.14 5.49 -9.26
N GLY A 155 20.67 4.57 -8.41
CA GLY A 155 21.14 4.43 -7.04
C GLY A 155 20.18 5.04 -6.02
N PRO A 156 20.68 5.47 -4.84
CA PRO A 156 19.87 6.00 -3.76
C PRO A 156 18.93 7.14 -4.17
N PHE A 157 19.41 8.07 -5.02
CA PHE A 157 18.62 9.19 -5.50
C PHE A 157 17.41 8.73 -6.34
N GLY A 158 17.64 7.83 -7.30
CA GLY A 158 16.57 7.23 -8.10
C GLY A 158 15.57 6.46 -7.26
N ILE A 159 16.05 5.71 -6.26
CA ILE A 159 15.18 4.97 -5.33
C ILE A 159 14.29 5.94 -4.57
N VAL A 160 14.85 6.99 -3.96
CA VAL A 160 14.08 7.95 -3.16
C VAL A 160 13.08 8.72 -4.03
N THR A 161 13.51 9.24 -5.17
CA THR A 161 12.63 10.01 -6.06
C THR A 161 11.52 9.14 -6.66
N GLY A 162 11.84 7.93 -7.14
CA GLY A 162 10.86 6.98 -7.65
C GLY A 162 9.86 6.57 -6.56
N SER A 163 10.36 6.30 -5.35
CA SER A 163 9.55 5.96 -4.18
C SER A 163 8.57 7.09 -3.84
N VAL A 164 9.07 8.32 -3.70
CA VAL A 164 8.25 9.50 -3.40
C VAL A 164 7.14 9.70 -4.42
N LEU A 165 7.42 9.55 -5.72
CA LEU A 165 6.43 9.78 -6.79
C LEU A 165 5.29 8.76 -6.76
N TRP A 166 5.59 7.48 -6.51
CA TRP A 166 4.54 6.44 -6.50
C TRP A 166 3.77 6.41 -5.17
N THR A 167 4.42 6.71 -4.04
CA THR A 167 3.75 6.74 -2.72
C THR A 167 3.03 8.05 -2.42
N PHE A 168 3.27 9.12 -3.21
CA PHE A 168 2.63 10.42 -3.06
C PHE A 168 1.10 10.37 -2.89
N PRO A 169 0.32 9.69 -3.77
CA PRO A 169 -1.14 9.62 -3.62
C PRO A 169 -1.59 9.01 -2.29
N HIS A 170 -0.87 7.99 -1.80
CA HIS A 170 -1.18 7.31 -0.54
C HIS A 170 -1.03 8.27 0.64
N ALA A 171 0.09 9.00 0.70
CA ALA A 171 0.31 10.02 1.71
C ALA A 171 -0.73 11.15 1.62
N LEU A 172 -1.03 11.62 0.40
CA LEU A 172 -1.98 12.69 0.18
C LEU A 172 -3.38 12.34 0.69
N LEU A 173 -3.86 11.12 0.47
CA LEU A 173 -5.18 10.68 0.96
C LEU A 173 -5.26 10.69 2.50
N ILE A 174 -4.23 10.16 3.17
CA ILE A 174 -4.18 10.12 4.64
C ILE A 174 -4.08 11.53 5.23
N LEU A 175 -3.25 12.40 4.65
CA LEU A 175 -3.04 13.76 5.16
C LEU A 175 -4.24 14.66 4.87
N SER A 176 -4.87 14.52 3.70
CA SER A 176 -6.08 15.27 3.36
C SER A 176 -7.23 14.92 4.29
N THR A 177 -7.41 13.63 4.59
CA THR A 177 -8.42 13.18 5.55
C THR A 177 -8.12 13.73 6.94
N ALA A 178 -6.90 13.55 7.45
CA ALA A 178 -6.49 14.07 8.76
C ALA A 178 -6.69 15.58 8.91
N LEU A 179 -6.33 16.37 7.89
CA LEU A 179 -6.52 17.83 7.91
C LEU A 179 -8.00 18.22 7.81
N SER A 180 -8.80 17.51 7.02
CA SER A 180 -10.24 17.80 6.87
C SER A 180 -11.07 17.41 8.09
N THR A 181 -10.62 16.45 8.89
CA THR A 181 -11.31 16.01 10.11
C THR A 181 -11.00 16.84 11.34
N SER A 182 -9.98 17.71 11.27
CA SER A 182 -9.62 18.64 12.35
C SER A 182 -10.72 19.67 12.60
N ASP A 183 -11.01 19.98 13.87
CA ASP A 183 -12.05 20.94 14.22
C ASP A 183 -11.65 22.38 13.83
N GLY A 184 -12.34 22.93 12.82
CA GLY A 184 -12.09 24.28 12.32
C GLY A 184 -12.30 25.37 13.35
N ARG A 185 -13.09 25.12 14.40
CA ARG A 185 -13.35 26.08 15.48
C ARG A 185 -12.08 26.46 16.24
N LEU A 186 -11.12 25.54 16.35
CA LEU A 186 -9.83 25.82 16.99
C LEU A 186 -9.01 26.81 16.17
N ILE A 187 -9.07 26.69 14.83
CA ILE A 187 -8.41 27.60 13.91
C ILE A 187 -9.07 28.98 13.98
N GLU A 188 -10.40 29.04 13.92
CA GLU A 188 -11.17 30.28 14.03
C GLU A 188 -10.89 31.00 15.37
N ALA A 189 -10.96 30.28 16.49
CA ALA A 189 -10.68 30.84 17.82
C ALA A 189 -9.26 31.42 17.91
N ALA A 190 -8.25 30.70 17.41
CA ALA A 190 -6.88 31.20 17.38
C ALA A 190 -6.74 32.47 16.53
N THR A 191 -7.42 32.53 15.37
CA THR A 191 -7.42 33.73 14.53
C THR A 191 -8.13 34.91 15.19
N THR A 192 -9.25 34.70 15.90
CA THR A 192 -9.96 35.74 16.67
C THR A 192 -9.12 36.28 17.82
N LEU A 193 -8.28 35.45 18.44
CA LEU A 193 -7.31 35.87 19.47
C LEU A 193 -6.07 36.58 18.88
N GLY A 194 -6.04 36.86 17.58
CA GLY A 194 -4.96 37.60 16.92
C GLY A 194 -3.72 36.75 16.60
N ALA A 195 -3.82 35.41 16.61
CA ALA A 195 -2.70 34.57 16.19
C ALA A 195 -2.42 34.74 14.69
N SER A 196 -1.14 34.93 14.33
CA SER A 196 -0.71 34.97 12.93
C SER A 196 -0.88 33.59 12.27
N ARG A 197 -0.97 33.54 10.94
CA ARG A 197 -1.16 32.28 10.19
C ARG A 197 -0.07 31.24 10.48
N TRP A 198 1.18 31.68 10.63
CA TRP A 198 2.28 30.79 11.02
C TRP A 198 2.09 30.22 12.43
N ARG A 199 1.63 31.06 13.38
CA ARG A 199 1.32 30.61 14.74
C ARG A 199 0.16 29.62 14.75
N VAL A 200 -0.92 29.91 14.02
CA VAL A 200 -2.07 28.99 13.84
C VAL A 200 -1.59 27.66 13.25
N PHE A 201 -0.78 27.69 12.20
CA PHE A 201 -0.22 26.48 11.60
C PHE A 201 0.61 25.66 12.59
N CYS A 202 1.59 26.27 13.27
CA CYS A 202 2.50 25.55 14.18
C CYS A 202 1.84 25.11 15.49
N GLN A 203 0.86 25.86 16.01
CA GLN A 203 0.28 25.62 17.34
C GLN A 203 -1.07 24.92 17.29
N VAL A 204 -1.81 25.00 16.18
CA VAL A 204 -3.15 24.41 16.04
C VAL A 204 -3.16 23.34 14.96
N THR A 205 -2.84 23.71 13.71
CA THR A 205 -2.98 22.78 12.58
C THR A 205 -2.03 21.59 12.67
N LEU A 206 -0.72 21.85 12.81
CA LEU A 206 0.31 20.82 12.81
C LEU A 206 0.17 19.85 14.00
N PRO A 207 -0.03 20.33 15.26
CA PRO A 207 -0.30 19.44 16.39
C PRO A 207 -1.63 18.70 16.26
N GLY A 208 -2.66 19.34 15.68
CA GLY A 208 -3.96 18.71 15.42
C GLY A 208 -3.88 17.55 14.43
N SER A 209 -3.03 17.65 13.41
CA SER A 209 -2.82 16.60 12.41
C SER A 209 -1.69 15.61 12.74
N ARG A 210 -1.09 15.67 13.95
CA ARG A 210 0.12 14.88 14.28
C ARG A 210 -0.04 13.37 14.08
N TYR A 211 -1.21 12.81 14.43
CA TYR A 211 -1.46 11.38 14.25
C TYR A 211 -1.59 11.03 12.77
N GLY A 212 -2.25 11.87 11.97
CA GLY A 212 -2.32 11.72 10.53
C GLY A 212 -0.94 11.78 9.86
N LEU A 213 -0.07 12.68 10.32
CA LEU A 213 1.32 12.77 9.87
C LEU A 213 2.12 11.49 10.17
N MET A 214 2.06 11.01 11.40
CA MET A 214 2.77 9.79 11.80
C MET A 214 2.23 8.54 11.08
N ILE A 215 0.90 8.41 10.94
CA ILE A 215 0.27 7.30 10.19
C ILE A 215 0.69 7.37 8.72
N SER A 216 0.65 8.55 8.10
CA SER A 216 1.08 8.73 6.70
C SER A 216 2.55 8.33 6.51
N TRP A 217 3.42 8.73 7.44
CA TRP A 217 4.84 8.37 7.41
C TRP A 217 5.05 6.86 7.53
N ILE A 218 4.36 6.20 8.46
CA ILE A 218 4.44 4.75 8.67
C ILE A 218 3.93 4.00 7.43
N VAL A 219 2.80 4.42 6.86
CA VAL A 219 2.24 3.80 5.64
C VAL A 219 3.22 3.92 4.48
N VAL A 220 3.76 5.12 4.23
CA VAL A 220 4.75 5.29 3.15
C VAL A 220 6.01 4.48 3.44
N PHE A 221 6.49 4.44 4.67
CA PHE A 221 7.64 3.62 5.05
C PHE A 221 7.41 2.14 4.73
N VAL A 222 6.25 1.58 5.09
CA VAL A 222 5.89 0.19 4.79
C VAL A 222 5.81 -0.04 3.28
N LEU A 223 5.16 0.87 2.55
CA LEU A 223 5.08 0.80 1.09
C LEU A 223 6.46 0.78 0.44
N VAL A 224 7.40 1.63 0.87
CA VAL A 224 8.74 1.71 0.27
C VAL A 224 9.64 0.55 0.69
N ILE A 225 9.62 0.13 1.97
CA ILE A 225 10.52 -0.94 2.43
C ILE A 225 10.16 -2.29 1.82
N THR A 226 8.88 -2.49 1.52
CA THR A 226 8.37 -3.70 0.87
C THR A 226 8.37 -3.62 -0.66
N ASP A 227 8.67 -2.46 -1.24
CA ASP A 227 8.69 -2.28 -2.68
C ASP A 227 9.90 -2.96 -3.32
N PHE A 228 9.60 -3.72 -4.36
CA PHE A 228 10.60 -4.35 -5.22
C PHE A 228 10.83 -3.55 -6.51
N GLY A 229 9.79 -2.91 -7.04
CA GLY A 229 9.77 -2.38 -8.40
C GLY A 229 10.77 -1.25 -8.60
N VAL A 230 10.69 -0.21 -7.76
CA VAL A 230 11.60 0.93 -7.85
C VAL A 230 13.07 0.53 -7.66
N PRO A 231 13.47 -0.13 -6.55
CA PRO A 231 14.88 -0.46 -6.35
C PRO A 231 15.41 -1.44 -7.39
N LYS A 232 14.59 -2.35 -7.92
CA LYS A 232 15.02 -3.27 -8.98
C LYS A 232 15.37 -2.53 -10.28
N VAL A 233 14.62 -1.49 -10.63
CA VAL A 233 14.77 -0.80 -11.93
C VAL A 233 15.80 0.31 -11.89
N ILE A 234 15.70 1.22 -10.92
CA ILE A 234 16.55 2.42 -10.88
C ILE A 234 17.62 2.35 -9.78
N GLY A 235 17.63 1.30 -8.95
CA GLY A 235 18.53 1.19 -7.80
C GLY A 235 20.01 0.97 -8.14
N GLY A 236 20.35 0.62 -9.38
CA GLY A 236 21.74 0.36 -9.79
C GLY A 236 22.40 -0.72 -8.93
N ASN A 237 23.56 -0.42 -8.33
CA ASN A 237 24.26 -1.33 -7.42
C ASN A 237 23.77 -1.26 -5.96
N THR A 238 22.75 -0.46 -5.67
CA THR A 238 22.22 -0.32 -4.31
C THR A 238 21.43 -1.56 -3.93
N GLN A 239 21.90 -2.29 -2.94
CA GLN A 239 21.26 -3.51 -2.47
C GLN A 239 20.23 -3.17 -1.40
N VAL A 240 19.03 -3.75 -1.53
CA VAL A 240 17.95 -3.68 -0.54
C VAL A 240 17.35 -5.08 -0.35
N LEU A 241 16.77 -5.34 0.81
CA LEU A 241 16.22 -6.64 1.21
C LEU A 241 15.25 -7.20 0.18
N ALA A 242 14.31 -6.39 -0.33
CA ALA A 242 13.36 -6.80 -1.35
C ALA A 242 14.06 -7.35 -2.61
N THR A 243 15.10 -6.67 -3.11
CA THR A 243 15.87 -7.15 -4.26
C THR A 243 16.71 -8.38 -3.95
N ASP A 244 17.13 -8.55 -2.70
CA ASP A 244 17.90 -9.71 -2.28
C ASP A 244 17.05 -10.98 -2.19
N ILE A 245 15.79 -10.89 -1.75
CA ILE A 245 14.83 -12.00 -1.83
C ILE A 245 14.77 -12.52 -3.27
N TYR A 246 14.57 -11.61 -4.23
CA TYR A 246 14.52 -11.97 -5.65
C TYR A 246 15.83 -12.60 -6.14
N LYS A 247 16.99 -12.02 -5.79
CA LYS A 247 18.30 -12.58 -6.18
C LYS A 247 18.52 -13.97 -5.62
N GLN A 248 18.15 -14.22 -4.36
CA GLN A 248 18.31 -15.54 -3.74
C GLN A 248 17.39 -16.57 -4.39
N VAL A 249 16.10 -16.24 -4.56
CA VAL A 249 15.09 -17.17 -5.06
C VAL A 249 15.24 -17.42 -6.56
N ILE A 250 15.33 -16.37 -7.38
CA ILE A 250 15.34 -16.49 -8.84
C ILE A 250 16.76 -16.56 -9.39
N GLY A 251 17.68 -15.76 -8.84
CA GLY A 251 19.05 -15.69 -9.35
C GLY A 251 19.92 -16.86 -8.90
N GLN A 252 19.78 -17.30 -7.64
CA GLN A 252 20.62 -18.33 -7.03
C GLN A 252 19.87 -19.63 -6.73
N GLN A 253 18.56 -19.69 -6.97
CA GLN A 253 17.70 -20.84 -6.66
C GLN A 253 17.79 -21.30 -5.20
N ASN A 254 18.15 -20.39 -4.29
CA ASN A 254 18.34 -20.64 -2.87
C ASN A 254 17.08 -20.23 -2.10
N LEU A 255 16.09 -21.11 -2.10
CA LEU A 255 14.81 -20.90 -1.39
C LEU A 255 14.98 -20.75 0.13
N PRO A 256 15.82 -21.54 0.84
CA PRO A 256 16.05 -21.36 2.28
C PRO A 256 16.59 -19.97 2.61
N MET A 257 17.60 -19.50 1.86
CA MET A 257 18.15 -18.17 2.08
C MET A 257 17.14 -17.08 1.72
N GLY A 258 16.39 -17.25 0.63
CA GLY A 258 15.29 -16.35 0.27
C GLY A 258 14.23 -16.22 1.38
N ALA A 259 13.89 -17.32 2.05
CA ALA A 259 12.95 -17.33 3.17
C ALA A 259 13.51 -16.57 4.39
N VAL A 260 14.80 -16.72 4.70
CA VAL A 260 15.47 -15.93 5.76
C VAL A 260 15.40 -14.43 5.46
N VAL A 261 15.75 -14.00 4.25
CA VAL A 261 15.70 -12.58 3.88
C VAL A 261 14.26 -12.05 3.93
N ALA A 262 13.29 -12.86 3.50
CA ALA A 262 11.87 -12.51 3.57
C ALA A 262 11.38 -12.30 5.01
N LEU A 263 11.78 -13.16 5.95
CA LEU A 263 11.46 -13.02 7.37
C LEU A 263 12.14 -11.81 8.02
N ILE A 264 13.38 -11.53 7.63
CA ILE A 264 14.11 -10.36 8.10
C ILE A 264 13.43 -9.07 7.61
N LEU A 265 12.92 -9.04 6.37
CA LEU A 265 12.13 -7.94 5.84
C LEU A 265 10.75 -7.81 6.50
N LEU A 266 10.15 -8.93 6.89
CA LEU A 266 8.87 -8.95 7.60
C LEU A 266 8.94 -8.23 8.95
N LEU A 267 10.07 -8.31 9.67
CA LEU A 267 10.23 -7.69 10.99
C LEU A 267 9.99 -6.16 11.00
N PRO A 268 10.72 -5.32 10.24
CA PRO A 268 10.49 -3.88 10.24
C PRO A 268 9.11 -3.51 9.68
N ALA A 269 8.60 -4.25 8.69
CA ALA A 269 7.25 -4.04 8.14
C ALA A 269 6.15 -4.31 9.18
N ALA A 270 6.25 -5.42 9.91
CA ALA A 270 5.32 -5.78 10.98
C ALA A 270 5.38 -4.81 12.16
N LEU A 271 6.57 -4.39 12.59
CA LEU A 271 6.72 -3.38 13.65
C LEU A 271 6.10 -2.04 13.28
N ALA A 272 6.33 -1.59 12.05
CA ALA A 272 5.73 -0.38 11.51
C ALA A 272 4.19 -0.49 11.47
N PHE A 273 3.67 -1.61 10.97
CA PHE A 273 2.23 -1.87 10.92
C PHE A 273 1.57 -1.88 12.31
N VAL A 274 2.18 -2.56 13.30
CA VAL A 274 1.68 -2.56 14.68
C VAL A 274 1.67 -1.13 15.24
N ALA A 275 2.72 -0.34 15.02
CA ALA A 275 2.76 1.06 15.41
C ALA A 275 1.63 1.88 14.75
N GLU A 276 1.37 1.64 13.46
CA GLU A 276 0.27 2.26 12.72
C GLU A 276 -1.09 1.99 13.38
N GLN A 277 -1.38 0.73 13.71
CA GLN A 277 -2.64 0.34 14.34
C GLN A 277 -2.85 1.03 15.70
N HIS A 278 -1.80 1.07 16.53
CA HIS A 278 -1.86 1.78 17.81
C HIS A 278 -2.11 3.28 17.64
N LEU A 279 -1.52 3.90 16.60
CA LEU A 279 -1.74 5.31 16.30
C LEU A 279 -3.15 5.59 15.77
N ARG A 280 -3.67 4.73 14.87
CA ARG A 280 -5.04 4.86 14.33
C ARG A 280 -6.10 4.78 15.43
N ALA A 281 -5.89 3.91 16.42
CA ALA A 281 -6.76 3.83 17.59
C ALA A 281 -6.78 5.15 18.39
N ARG A 282 -5.61 5.77 18.60
CA ARG A 282 -5.50 7.08 19.26
C ARG A 282 -6.09 8.22 18.44
N GLN A 283 -5.90 8.20 17.12
CA GLN A 283 -6.50 9.20 16.22
C GLN A 283 -8.03 9.15 16.30
N SER A 284 -8.61 7.96 16.24
CA SER A 284 -10.06 7.77 16.31
C SER A 284 -10.65 8.26 17.64
N ALA A 285 -9.95 8.02 18.76
CA ALA A 285 -10.35 8.52 20.08
C ALA A 285 -10.26 10.05 20.21
N SER A 286 -9.39 10.70 19.42
CA SER A 286 -9.22 12.17 19.43
C SER A 286 -10.24 12.92 18.56
N LEU A 287 -10.92 12.23 17.64
CA LEU A 287 -11.96 12.82 16.81
C LEU A 287 -13.25 12.99 17.62
N GLY A 288 -13.49 14.21 18.10
CA GLY A 288 -14.71 14.56 18.80
C GLY A 288 -15.93 14.49 17.87
N VAL A 289 -17.08 14.03 18.39
CA VAL A 289 -18.37 13.88 17.68
C VAL A 289 -18.93 15.21 17.13
N ARG A 290 -18.27 16.35 17.38
CA ARG A 290 -18.73 17.71 17.04
C ARG A 290 -17.70 18.56 16.27
N SER A 291 -16.82 17.95 15.47
CA SER A 291 -15.92 18.74 14.62
C SER A 291 -16.71 19.53 13.58
N ALA A 292 -16.46 20.85 13.50
CA ALA A 292 -16.99 21.65 12.41
C ALA A 292 -15.96 21.71 11.28
N PRO A 293 -16.36 21.53 10.01
CA PRO A 293 -15.45 21.66 8.88
C PRO A 293 -14.91 23.10 8.82
N TYR A 294 -13.58 23.25 8.80
CA TYR A 294 -12.95 24.55 8.63
C TYR A 294 -13.29 25.16 7.27
N GLN A 295 -13.67 26.44 7.25
CA GLN A 295 -13.85 27.21 6.03
C GLN A 295 -12.66 28.14 5.82
N PRO A 296 -11.77 27.86 4.86
CA PRO A 296 -10.57 28.69 4.65
C PRO A 296 -10.94 30.08 4.15
N GLN A 297 -10.28 31.10 4.72
CA GLN A 297 -10.39 32.48 4.27
C GLN A 297 -9.31 32.84 3.23
N PRO A 298 -9.67 33.54 2.14
CA PRO A 298 -8.76 33.81 1.02
C PRO A 298 -7.60 34.71 1.43
N HIS A 299 -6.40 34.40 0.94
CA HIS A 299 -5.20 35.19 1.16
C HIS A 299 -4.27 35.15 -0.04
N ARG A 300 -4.26 36.26 -0.79
CA ARG A 300 -3.68 36.33 -2.14
C ARG A 300 -2.25 35.84 -2.26
N VAL A 301 -1.35 36.19 -1.33
CA VAL A 301 0.08 35.82 -1.42
C VAL A 301 0.27 34.32 -1.17
N LEU A 302 -0.21 33.84 -0.02
CA LEU A 302 -0.19 32.43 0.35
C LEU A 302 -0.90 31.53 -0.67
N ASP A 303 -2.10 31.88 -1.13
CA ASP A 303 -2.83 31.07 -2.10
C ASP A 303 -2.10 30.98 -3.45
N ARG A 304 -1.41 32.06 -3.88
CA ARG A 304 -0.57 32.02 -5.09
C ARG A 304 0.69 31.18 -4.91
N ALA A 305 1.35 31.28 -3.75
CA ALA A 305 2.51 30.47 -3.44
C ALA A 305 2.14 28.98 -3.38
N LEU A 306 1.03 28.64 -2.73
CA LEU A 306 0.51 27.27 -2.65
C LEU A 306 0.03 26.76 -4.01
N PHE A 307 -0.56 27.61 -4.85
CA PHE A 307 -0.89 27.27 -6.23
C PHE A 307 0.37 26.92 -7.03
N ALA A 308 1.41 27.76 -6.98
CA ALA A 308 2.67 27.52 -7.69
C ALA A 308 3.34 26.23 -7.21
N TYR A 309 3.31 25.98 -5.90
CA TYR A 309 3.79 24.74 -5.30
C TYR A 309 3.00 23.51 -5.79
N CYS A 310 1.66 23.57 -5.77
CA CYS A 310 0.82 22.48 -6.28
C CYS A 310 1.03 22.25 -7.77
N ALA A 311 1.19 23.33 -8.56
CA ALA A 311 1.46 23.27 -9.98
C ALA A 311 2.82 22.61 -10.27
N LEU A 312 3.86 22.91 -9.49
CA LEU A 312 5.17 22.29 -9.63
C LEU A 312 5.12 20.78 -9.39
N ILE A 313 4.48 20.34 -8.29
CA ILE A 313 4.35 18.92 -7.97
C ILE A 313 3.47 18.21 -9.02
N ALA A 314 2.34 18.82 -9.40
CA ALA A 314 1.47 18.27 -10.42
C ALA A 314 2.20 18.12 -11.77
N LEU A 315 3.02 19.11 -12.15
CA LEU A 315 3.86 19.05 -13.35
C LEU A 315 4.89 17.94 -13.27
N ALA A 316 5.53 17.72 -12.12
CA ALA A 316 6.47 16.61 -11.94
C ALA A 316 5.78 15.25 -12.08
N LEU A 317 4.62 15.05 -11.43
CA LEU A 317 3.84 13.82 -11.53
C LEU A 317 3.36 13.55 -12.96
N LEU A 318 2.79 14.57 -13.62
CA LEU A 318 2.34 14.47 -15.00
C LEU A 318 3.50 14.28 -15.96
N GLY A 319 4.64 14.95 -15.74
CA GLY A 319 5.81 14.85 -16.59
C GLY A 319 6.37 13.43 -16.61
N VAL A 320 6.50 12.80 -15.44
CA VAL A 320 6.94 11.41 -15.32
C VAL A 320 5.97 10.46 -16.04
N LEU A 321 4.65 10.60 -15.81
CA LEU A 321 3.65 9.78 -16.48
C LEU A 321 3.58 10.04 -17.99
N ALA A 322 3.71 11.29 -18.43
CA ALA A 322 3.69 11.67 -19.83
C ALA A 322 4.88 11.07 -20.58
N VAL A 323 6.06 11.02 -19.95
CA VAL A 323 7.24 10.35 -20.52
C VAL A 323 7.00 8.85 -20.64
N ALA A 324 6.34 8.22 -19.67
CA ALA A 324 5.96 6.80 -19.76
C ALA A 324 5.05 6.54 -20.97
N VAL A 325 4.01 7.36 -21.13
CA VAL A 325 3.07 7.27 -22.25
C VAL A 325 3.77 7.56 -23.57
N PHE A 326 4.63 8.58 -23.62
CA PHE A 326 5.40 8.90 -24.81
C PHE A 326 6.37 7.78 -25.19
N ALA A 327 7.04 7.17 -24.22
CA ALA A 327 7.93 6.03 -24.45
C ALA A 327 7.17 4.82 -25.04
N SER A 328 5.91 4.60 -24.65
CA SER A 328 5.08 3.56 -25.27
C SER A 328 4.80 3.82 -26.75
N LEU A 329 4.85 5.08 -27.20
CA LEU A 329 4.67 5.47 -28.60
C LEU A 329 6.00 5.59 -29.36
N ALA A 330 7.15 5.58 -28.67
CA ALA A 330 8.44 5.73 -29.34
C ALA A 330 8.85 4.44 -30.06
N ASN A 331 9.27 4.55 -31.32
CA ASN A 331 9.70 3.38 -32.11
C ASN A 331 10.91 2.64 -31.51
N TYR A 332 11.92 3.37 -31.04
CA TYR A 332 13.09 2.77 -30.40
C TYR A 332 13.81 3.78 -29.50
N TRP A 333 13.68 3.64 -28.19
CA TRP A 333 14.33 4.54 -27.24
C TRP A 333 15.83 4.22 -27.10
N PRO A 334 16.74 5.22 -27.05
CA PRO A 334 16.56 6.68 -27.24
C PRO A 334 16.75 7.15 -28.70
N TYR A 335 17.03 6.24 -29.63
CA TYR A 335 17.59 6.60 -30.95
C TYR A 335 16.54 7.03 -31.99
N ASN A 336 15.32 6.51 -31.92
CA ASN A 336 14.21 6.86 -32.80
C ASN A 336 12.93 7.13 -31.99
N LEU A 337 12.69 8.41 -31.71
CA LEU A 337 11.55 8.91 -30.92
C LEU A 337 10.33 9.26 -31.77
N THR A 338 10.29 8.86 -33.06
CA THR A 338 9.11 9.09 -33.89
C THR A 338 7.90 8.36 -33.30
N PRO A 339 6.77 9.05 -33.05
CA PRO A 339 5.58 8.42 -32.51
C PRO A 339 5.02 7.37 -33.47
N SER A 340 4.68 6.21 -32.93
CA SER A 340 4.22 5.03 -33.65
C SER A 340 3.42 4.14 -32.72
N PHE A 341 2.48 3.38 -33.27
CA PHE A 341 1.72 2.37 -32.53
C PHE A 341 2.39 0.99 -32.56
N LYS A 342 3.63 0.87 -33.04
CA LYS A 342 4.36 -0.40 -33.15
C LYS A 342 4.42 -1.18 -31.83
N ASN A 343 4.57 -0.49 -30.69
CA ASN A 343 4.63 -1.18 -29.39
C ASN A 343 3.28 -1.70 -28.87
N TYR A 344 2.19 -1.41 -29.58
CA TYR A 344 0.85 -1.94 -29.32
C TYR A 344 0.52 -3.16 -30.19
N ASP A 345 1.39 -3.50 -31.14
CA ASP A 345 1.33 -4.76 -31.88
C ASP A 345 1.97 -5.87 -31.03
N PHE A 346 1.17 -6.42 -30.11
CA PHE A 346 1.65 -7.42 -29.15
C PHE A 346 2.02 -8.75 -29.78
N ASP A 347 1.60 -9.05 -31.01
CA ASP A 347 1.99 -10.28 -31.71
C ASP A 347 3.48 -10.28 -32.06
N MET A 348 4.04 -9.08 -32.26
CA MET A 348 5.44 -8.88 -32.64
C MET A 348 6.35 -8.62 -31.42
N MET A 349 5.81 -8.67 -30.20
CA MET A 349 6.54 -8.40 -28.96
C MET A 349 6.74 -9.66 -28.11
N ASP A 350 7.98 -9.89 -27.68
CA ASP A 350 8.34 -11.01 -26.80
C ASP A 350 7.61 -10.93 -25.44
N GLY A 351 7.31 -12.09 -24.83
CA GLY A 351 6.70 -12.16 -23.50
C GLY A 351 5.22 -12.56 -23.47
N GLY A 352 4.75 -13.32 -24.48
CA GLY A 352 3.43 -13.95 -24.49
C GLY A 352 2.33 -13.16 -25.20
N GLY A 353 2.67 -12.06 -25.88
CA GLY A 353 1.78 -11.27 -26.73
C GLY A 353 0.41 -10.97 -26.11
N TRP A 354 -0.67 -11.18 -26.87
CA TRP A 354 -2.04 -10.98 -26.41
C TRP A 354 -2.44 -11.86 -25.21
N ALA A 355 -1.79 -13.01 -25.00
CA ALA A 355 -2.11 -13.87 -23.86
C ALA A 355 -1.75 -13.20 -22.53
N SER A 356 -0.60 -12.52 -22.47
CA SER A 356 -0.17 -11.77 -21.26
C SER A 356 -1.09 -10.58 -20.96
N TYR A 357 -1.53 -9.87 -22.00
CA TYR A 357 -2.54 -8.81 -21.86
C TYR A 357 -3.88 -9.37 -21.34
N GLY A 358 -4.37 -10.45 -21.96
CA GLY A 358 -5.61 -11.12 -21.54
C GLY A 358 -5.55 -11.69 -20.13
N ASN A 359 -4.42 -12.30 -19.75
CA ASN A 359 -4.19 -12.79 -18.39
C ASN A 359 -4.22 -11.64 -17.38
N SER A 360 -3.60 -10.50 -17.70
CA SER A 360 -3.62 -9.32 -16.83
C SER A 360 -5.04 -8.79 -16.61
N LEU A 361 -5.85 -8.70 -17.68
CA LEU A 361 -7.25 -8.28 -17.57
C LEU A 361 -8.11 -9.26 -16.79
N ARG A 362 -7.96 -10.57 -17.04
CA ARG A 362 -8.69 -11.62 -16.32
C ARG A 362 -8.34 -11.64 -14.83
N MET A 363 -7.06 -11.50 -14.52
CA MET A 363 -6.57 -11.42 -13.14
C MET A 363 -7.11 -10.16 -12.46
N ALA A 364 -7.00 -8.98 -13.09
CA ALA A 364 -7.53 -7.74 -12.53
C ALA A 364 -9.06 -7.79 -12.29
N ALA A 365 -9.83 -8.33 -13.24
CA ALA A 365 -11.26 -8.53 -13.09
C ALA A 365 -11.60 -9.55 -11.99
N GLY A 366 -10.87 -10.67 -11.94
CA GLY A 366 -11.02 -11.70 -10.92
C GLY A 366 -10.75 -11.16 -9.52
N THR A 367 -9.62 -10.46 -9.33
CA THR A 367 -9.26 -9.80 -8.08
C THR A 367 -10.28 -8.73 -7.69
N ALA A 368 -10.79 -7.92 -8.63
CA ALA A 368 -11.79 -6.90 -8.33
C ALA A 368 -13.10 -7.51 -7.80
N VAL A 369 -13.60 -8.58 -8.44
CA VAL A 369 -14.85 -9.25 -8.04
C VAL A 369 -14.66 -10.05 -6.75
N LEU A 370 -13.67 -10.94 -6.71
CA LEU A 370 -13.43 -11.81 -5.55
C LEU A 370 -12.96 -11.00 -4.34
N GLY A 371 -12.07 -10.02 -4.56
CA GLY A 371 -11.52 -9.20 -3.49
C GLY A 371 -12.55 -8.26 -2.88
N SER A 372 -13.43 -7.65 -3.69
CA SER A 372 -14.52 -6.82 -3.15
C SER A 372 -15.53 -7.67 -2.36
N ALA A 373 -15.89 -8.86 -2.86
CA ALA A 373 -16.76 -9.80 -2.17
C ALA A 373 -16.15 -10.28 -0.84
N LEU A 374 -14.87 -10.70 -0.85
CA LEU A 374 -14.18 -11.17 0.35
C LEU A 374 -13.99 -10.04 1.38
N SER A 375 -13.65 -8.84 0.93
CA SER A 375 -13.51 -7.66 1.80
C SER A 375 -14.83 -7.30 2.46
N PHE A 376 -15.92 -7.26 1.69
CA PHE A 376 -17.26 -6.98 2.21
C PHE A 376 -17.70 -8.07 3.20
N LEU A 377 -17.52 -9.35 2.84
CA LEU A 377 -17.88 -10.47 3.69
C LEU A 377 -17.10 -10.44 5.01
N THR A 378 -15.79 -10.19 4.96
CA THR A 378 -14.93 -10.11 6.14
C THR A 378 -15.34 -8.93 7.03
N ALA A 379 -15.57 -7.75 6.46
CA ALA A 379 -16.05 -6.59 7.21
C ALA A 379 -17.41 -6.86 7.89
N TYR A 380 -18.34 -7.48 7.16
CA TYR A 380 -19.65 -7.86 7.67
C TYR A 380 -19.57 -8.88 8.81
N LEU A 381 -18.73 -9.92 8.66
CA LEU A 381 -18.51 -10.96 9.68
C LEU A 381 -17.72 -10.44 10.89
N VAL A 382 -16.88 -9.43 10.72
CA VAL A 382 -16.22 -8.75 11.84
C VAL A 382 -17.19 -7.90 12.65
N GLU A 383 -18.30 -7.43 12.08
CA GLU A 383 -19.24 -6.52 12.76
C GLU A 383 -20.49 -7.21 13.34
N LYS A 384 -21.09 -8.17 12.62
CA LYS A 384 -22.43 -8.70 12.94
C LYS A 384 -22.51 -9.75 14.06
N PRO A 385 -21.71 -10.84 14.08
CA PRO A 385 -21.90 -11.96 15.01
C PRO A 385 -21.39 -11.65 16.43
N ARG A 386 -22.11 -10.84 17.20
CA ARG A 386 -21.72 -10.38 18.56
C ARG A 386 -21.49 -11.51 19.57
N HIS A 387 -22.11 -12.68 19.37
CA HIS A 387 -21.95 -13.85 20.23
C HIS A 387 -20.60 -14.57 20.08
N LEU A 388 -19.85 -14.30 19.00
CA LEU A 388 -18.54 -14.92 18.71
C LEU A 388 -17.41 -13.88 18.78
N ALA A 389 -17.34 -13.13 19.88
CA ALA A 389 -16.38 -12.03 20.04
C ALA A 389 -14.92 -12.47 19.83
N GLY A 390 -14.52 -13.64 20.35
CA GLY A 390 -13.17 -14.18 20.17
C GLY A 390 -12.84 -14.50 18.71
N ALA A 391 -13.72 -15.21 18.01
CA ALA A 391 -13.50 -15.56 16.61
C ALA A 391 -13.52 -14.33 15.69
N ARG A 392 -14.30 -13.30 16.02
CA ARG A 392 -14.26 -11.99 15.33
C ARG A 392 -12.92 -11.28 15.50
N GLN A 393 -12.36 -11.29 16.71
CA GLN A 393 -11.04 -10.70 16.98
C GLN A 393 -9.95 -11.44 16.20
N VAL A 394 -10.00 -12.78 16.17
CA VAL A 394 -9.07 -13.59 15.37
C VAL A 394 -9.23 -13.30 13.88
N LEU A 395 -10.47 -13.24 13.37
CA LEU A 395 -10.73 -12.89 11.96
C LEU A 395 -10.14 -11.52 11.62
N ASN A 396 -10.41 -10.51 12.44
CA ASN A 396 -9.89 -9.16 12.23
C ASN A 396 -8.36 -9.13 12.29
N ALA A 397 -7.75 -9.88 13.21
CA ALA A 397 -6.30 -9.99 13.30
C ALA A 397 -5.70 -10.60 12.02
N ILE A 398 -6.18 -11.78 11.59
CA ILE A 398 -5.69 -12.46 10.38
C ILE A 398 -5.93 -11.61 9.14
N ALA A 399 -7.11 -11.00 9.00
CA ALA A 399 -7.44 -10.13 7.87
C ALA A 399 -6.53 -8.88 7.80
N SER A 400 -5.93 -8.48 8.92
CA SER A 400 -4.98 -7.36 8.97
C SER A 400 -3.53 -7.77 8.65
N VAL A 401 -3.19 -9.06 8.70
CA VAL A 401 -1.82 -9.57 8.45
C VAL A 401 -1.28 -9.23 7.06
N PRO A 402 -2.03 -9.34 5.94
CA PRO A 402 -1.52 -9.01 4.61
C PRO A 402 -0.97 -7.60 4.49
N MET A 403 -1.48 -6.64 5.28
CA MET A 403 -0.98 -5.27 5.29
C MET A 403 0.45 -5.16 5.87
N ALA A 404 0.86 -6.13 6.71
CA ALA A 404 2.19 -6.20 7.30
C ALA A 404 3.16 -7.08 6.51
N VAL A 405 2.65 -8.07 5.76
CA VAL A 405 3.48 -9.04 5.05
C VAL A 405 3.94 -8.45 3.70
N PRO A 406 5.26 -8.32 3.46
CA PRO A 406 5.76 -7.86 2.16
C PRO A 406 5.28 -8.77 1.02
N GLY A 407 4.84 -8.19 -0.10
CA GLY A 407 4.30 -8.96 -1.22
C GLY A 407 5.26 -10.02 -1.78
N LEU A 408 6.57 -9.74 -1.83
CA LEU A 408 7.59 -10.72 -2.21
C LEU A 408 7.71 -11.87 -1.21
N ALA A 409 7.61 -11.57 0.09
CA ALA A 409 7.66 -12.59 1.14
C ALA A 409 6.42 -13.50 1.01
N LEU A 410 5.23 -12.91 0.90
CA LEU A 410 3.99 -13.66 0.70
C LEU A 410 4.05 -14.51 -0.58
N GLY A 411 4.51 -13.95 -1.69
CA GLY A 411 4.67 -14.66 -2.95
C GLY A 411 5.62 -15.86 -2.85
N LEU A 412 6.75 -15.71 -2.15
CA LEU A 412 7.63 -16.86 -1.85
C LEU A 412 6.91 -17.89 -0.98
N GLY A 413 6.17 -17.47 0.05
CA GLY A 413 5.38 -18.37 0.88
C GLY A 413 4.33 -19.15 0.09
N TYR A 414 3.70 -18.50 -0.91
CA TYR A 414 2.77 -19.16 -1.82
C TYR A 414 3.47 -20.21 -2.67
N ILE A 415 4.66 -19.91 -3.21
CA ILE A 415 5.46 -20.89 -3.94
C ILE A 415 5.77 -22.08 -3.04
N LEU A 416 6.21 -21.86 -1.81
CA LEU A 416 6.57 -22.93 -0.89
C LEU A 416 5.36 -23.79 -0.48
N PHE A 417 4.23 -23.17 -0.17
CA PHE A 417 3.04 -23.86 0.32
C PHE A 417 2.28 -24.58 -0.80
N PHE A 418 1.97 -23.91 -1.91
CA PHE A 418 1.18 -24.50 -2.99
C PHE A 418 1.99 -25.43 -3.89
N ASN A 419 3.31 -25.28 -4.00
CA ASN A 419 4.13 -26.23 -4.75
C ASN A 419 4.43 -27.52 -3.96
N ALA A 420 4.12 -27.58 -2.65
CA ALA A 420 4.40 -28.76 -1.85
C ALA A 420 3.54 -29.95 -2.29
N GLY A 421 4.17 -31.09 -2.59
CA GLY A 421 3.47 -32.27 -3.12
C GLY A 421 2.45 -32.91 -2.18
N TRP A 422 2.53 -32.65 -0.88
CA TRP A 422 1.55 -33.11 0.11
C TRP A 422 0.31 -32.20 0.19
N ASN A 423 0.36 -31.00 -0.39
CA ASN A 423 -0.72 -30.04 -0.29
C ASN A 423 -1.87 -30.44 -1.24
N PRO A 424 -3.09 -30.68 -0.76
CA PRO A 424 -4.23 -31.00 -1.62
C PRO A 424 -4.57 -29.87 -2.61
N LEU A 425 -4.11 -28.64 -2.33
CA LEU A 425 -4.27 -27.47 -3.20
C LEU A 425 -3.15 -27.32 -4.22
N HIS A 426 -2.27 -28.31 -4.37
CA HIS A 426 -1.14 -28.26 -5.30
C HIS A 426 -1.55 -27.98 -6.76
N GLY A 427 -2.72 -28.46 -7.18
CA GLY A 427 -3.26 -28.20 -8.51
C GLY A 427 -3.56 -26.72 -8.80
N LEU A 428 -3.56 -25.85 -7.80
CA LEU A 428 -3.67 -24.40 -7.99
C LEU A 428 -2.32 -23.74 -8.33
N TYR A 429 -1.19 -24.41 -8.09
CA TYR A 429 0.12 -23.88 -8.41
C TYR A 429 0.26 -23.63 -9.91
N GLY A 430 0.82 -22.46 -10.28
CA GLY A 430 0.92 -22.03 -11.67
C GLY A 430 -0.41 -21.58 -12.31
N SER A 431 -1.53 -21.59 -11.59
CA SER A 431 -2.82 -21.11 -12.10
C SER A 431 -3.00 -19.60 -11.95
N LEU A 432 -3.75 -19.01 -12.89
CA LEU A 432 -4.17 -17.61 -12.81
C LEU A 432 -5.08 -17.34 -11.59
N THR A 433 -5.81 -18.36 -11.14
CA THR A 433 -6.64 -18.30 -9.93
C THR A 433 -5.79 -18.04 -8.70
N LEU A 434 -4.67 -18.75 -8.54
CA LEU A 434 -3.77 -18.56 -7.40
C LEU A 434 -3.13 -17.16 -7.41
N MET A 435 -2.75 -16.67 -8.59
CA MET A 435 -2.24 -15.29 -8.74
C MET A 435 -3.29 -14.25 -8.35
N SER A 436 -4.55 -14.47 -8.76
CA SER A 436 -5.67 -13.59 -8.40
C SER A 436 -5.91 -13.58 -6.89
N VAL A 437 -5.92 -14.77 -6.26
CA VAL A 437 -6.07 -14.94 -4.80
C VAL A 437 -4.93 -14.29 -4.03
N CYS A 438 -3.68 -14.41 -4.50
CA CYS A 438 -2.52 -13.75 -3.88
C CYS A 438 -2.59 -12.21 -3.94
N THR A 439 -3.39 -11.66 -4.86
CA THR A 439 -3.56 -10.21 -5.04
C THR A 439 -4.73 -9.65 -4.24
N VAL A 440 -5.67 -10.51 -3.82
CA VAL A 440 -6.79 -10.18 -2.93
C VAL A 440 -6.30 -10.08 -1.50
#